data_AF-A0A7S1H4N0-F1
#
_entry.id   AF-A0A7S1H4N0-F1
#
_cell.length_a   1.000
_cell.length_b   1.000
_cell.length_c   1.000
_cell.angle_alpha   90.00
_cell.angle_beta   90.00
_cell.angle_gamma   90.00
#
_symmetry.space_group_name_H-M   'P 1'
#
loop_
_entity.id
_entity.type
_entity.pdbx_description
1 polymer ?
#
loop_
_entity_poly.entity_id
_entity_poly.type
_entity_poly.pdbx_seq_one_letter_code
_entity_poly.pdbx_strand_id
1 'polypeptide(L)'
;LPAGVVSATPQAKKAAKQNGIDLKSVSGTGLGGRITVDDVLAAAGKPIESVSKGSAPAASAPARESPELPDGAVPLSGMQSAVAKNMMATMESPSFQVSRSITTTKFDELYASLKPKGVTVSALLSKAVALTLEKHPIVNAHYDKATNSIVYHKNINVANAVAIDGGLITPVLQNCNLMDILSLSASWRDLVGKAKGGDSQP
;
A
#
# COMPACT_ATOMS: atom_id res chain seq x y z
N LEU A 1 10.48 21.98 49.83
CA LEU A 1 9.26 22.68 49.39
C LEU A 1 8.38 22.93 50.62
N PRO A 2 7.73 24.09 50.72
CA PRO A 2 7.10 24.57 51.94
C PRO A 2 5.98 23.63 52.42
N ALA A 3 5.90 23.46 53.74
CA ALA A 3 4.94 22.60 54.41
C ALA A 3 3.51 23.08 54.17
N GLY A 4 2.72 22.30 53.43
CA GLY A 4 1.29 22.56 53.22
C GLY A 4 0.75 22.21 51.83
N VAL A 5 1.62 22.02 50.83
CA VAL A 5 1.17 21.62 49.47
C VAL A 5 1.25 20.12 49.33
N VAL A 6 0.10 19.45 49.29
CA VAL A 6 0.01 18.00 49.06
C VAL A 6 0.52 17.68 47.65
N SER A 7 1.59 16.90 47.57
CA SER A 7 2.19 16.42 46.32
C SER A 7 1.33 15.29 45.77
N ALA A 8 0.48 15.58 44.79
CA ALA A 8 -0.41 14.62 44.14
C ALA A 8 -0.39 14.81 42.63
N THR A 9 -0.49 13.71 41.87
CA THR A 9 -0.59 13.79 40.40
C THR A 9 -1.91 14.46 39.98
N PRO A 10 -1.98 15.12 38.81
CA PRO A 10 -3.19 15.82 38.37
C PRO A 10 -4.43 14.91 38.29
N GLN A 11 -4.21 13.65 37.92
CA GLN A 11 -5.27 12.63 37.88
C GLN A 11 -5.75 12.24 39.28
N ALA A 12 -4.85 12.14 40.28
CA ALA A 12 -5.21 11.84 41.66
C ALA A 12 -6.06 12.96 42.29
N LYS A 13 -5.72 14.23 42.01
CA LYS A 13 -6.54 15.39 42.46
C LYS A 13 -7.95 15.37 41.89
N LYS A 14 -8.10 14.97 40.62
CA LYS A 14 -9.41 14.83 39.96
C LYS A 14 -10.21 13.67 40.56
N ALA A 15 -9.56 12.52 40.80
CA ALA A 15 -10.19 11.36 41.44
C ALA A 15 -10.65 11.63 42.88
N ALA A 16 -9.86 12.38 43.66
CA ALA A 16 -10.18 12.73 45.04
C ALA A 16 -11.40 13.67 45.12
N LYS A 17 -11.46 14.67 44.22
CA LYS A 17 -12.61 15.58 44.12
C LYS A 17 -13.90 14.86 43.69
N GLN A 18 -13.79 13.83 42.84
CA GLN A 18 -14.94 13.04 42.39
C GLN A 18 -15.46 12.07 43.46
N ASN A 19 -14.58 11.53 44.30
CA ASN A 19 -14.96 10.59 45.36
C ASN A 19 -15.10 11.25 46.74
N GLY A 20 -14.94 12.58 46.84
CA GLY A 20 -15.11 13.35 48.08
C GLY A 20 -14.03 13.12 49.13
N ILE A 21 -12.81 12.77 48.73
CA ILE A 21 -11.71 12.37 49.63
C ILE A 21 -10.73 13.52 49.82
N ASP A 22 -10.36 13.81 51.08
CA ASP A 22 -9.32 14.79 51.37
C ASP A 22 -7.92 14.17 51.13
N LEU A 23 -7.16 14.78 50.24
CA LEU A 23 -5.81 14.34 49.89
C LEU A 23 -4.82 14.45 51.06
N LYS A 24 -5.15 15.20 52.11
CA LYS A 24 -4.29 15.31 53.32
C LYS A 24 -4.31 14.04 54.18
N SER A 25 -5.37 13.24 54.10
CA SER A 25 -5.51 11.98 54.85
C SER A 25 -5.06 10.75 54.06
N VAL A 26 -4.57 10.93 52.82
CA VAL A 26 -4.13 9.84 51.94
C VAL A 26 -2.62 9.76 51.93
N SER A 27 -2.06 8.63 52.32
CA SER A 27 -0.62 8.36 52.24
C SER A 27 -0.25 7.99 50.80
N GLY A 28 0.60 8.80 50.15
CA GLY A 28 1.03 8.56 48.77
C GLY A 28 2.17 7.56 48.67
N THR A 29 2.03 6.56 47.80
CA THR A 29 3.07 5.53 47.56
C THR A 29 3.95 5.83 46.36
N GLY A 30 3.68 6.92 45.62
CA GLY A 30 4.44 7.31 44.42
C GLY A 30 5.83 7.88 44.71
N LEU A 31 6.65 7.96 43.66
CA LEU A 31 8.05 8.41 43.71
C LEU A 31 8.19 9.78 44.42
N GLY A 32 8.87 9.80 45.56
CA GLY A 32 9.02 11.00 46.41
C GLY A 32 7.83 11.32 47.32
N GLY A 33 7.00 10.33 47.68
CA GLY A 33 5.84 10.49 48.56
C GLY A 33 4.63 11.14 47.88
N ARG A 34 4.54 11.01 46.54
CA ARG A 34 3.49 11.63 45.73
C ARG A 34 2.25 10.74 45.72
N ILE A 35 1.08 11.32 45.95
CA ILE A 35 -0.20 10.61 45.91
C ILE A 35 -0.57 10.30 44.46
N THR A 36 -0.77 9.02 44.16
CA THR A 36 -1.21 8.51 42.87
C THR A 36 -2.72 8.26 42.86
N VAL A 37 -3.28 7.96 41.68
CA VAL A 37 -4.72 7.70 41.55
C VAL A 37 -5.14 6.47 42.36
N ASP A 38 -4.25 5.47 42.43
CA ASP A 38 -4.48 4.21 43.12
C ASP A 38 -4.57 4.41 44.64
N ASP A 39 -3.76 5.31 45.20
CA ASP A 39 -3.79 5.67 46.63
C ASP A 39 -5.11 6.36 47.03
N VAL A 40 -5.68 7.18 46.13
CA VAL A 40 -6.95 7.86 46.36
C VAL A 40 -8.12 6.88 46.28
N LEU A 41 -8.06 5.93 45.34
CA LEU A 41 -9.07 4.88 45.20
C LEU A 41 -9.04 3.88 46.36
N ALA A 42 -7.85 3.59 46.89
CA ALA A 42 -7.64 2.82 48.11
C ALA A 42 -8.28 3.50 49.35
N ALA A 43 -8.05 4.81 49.51
CA ALA A 43 -8.64 5.58 50.60
C ALA A 43 -10.16 5.78 50.46
N ALA A 44 -10.71 5.60 49.25
CA ALA A 44 -12.15 5.64 48.98
C ALA A 44 -12.93 4.45 49.54
N GLY A 45 -12.26 3.50 50.20
CA GLY A 45 -12.88 2.26 50.68
C GLY A 45 -13.26 1.32 49.53
N LYS A 46 -12.73 1.51 48.33
CA LYS A 46 -12.77 0.48 47.29
C LYS A 46 -11.65 -0.52 47.59
N PRO A 47 -11.96 -1.81 47.79
CA PRO A 47 -10.95 -2.80 48.11
C PRO A 47 -9.85 -2.78 47.06
N ILE A 48 -8.61 -2.57 47.51
CA ILE A 48 -7.43 -2.91 46.74
C ILE A 48 -7.41 -4.44 46.71
N GLU A 49 -7.80 -5.04 45.59
CA GLU A 49 -7.48 -6.44 45.34
C GLU A 49 -5.96 -6.54 45.20
N SER A 50 -5.32 -6.87 46.32
CA SER A 50 -4.06 -7.60 46.31
C SER A 50 -4.24 -8.79 45.37
N VAL A 51 -3.36 -8.93 44.39
CA VAL A 51 -3.31 -10.10 43.51
C VAL A 51 -2.86 -11.31 44.35
N SER A 52 -3.79 -11.84 45.15
CA SER A 52 -3.73 -13.15 45.75
C SER A 52 -4.29 -14.12 44.73
N LYS A 53 -3.49 -15.11 44.41
CA LYS A 53 -3.75 -16.18 43.44
C LYS A 53 -4.94 -17.02 43.92
N GLY A 54 -6.15 -16.60 43.56
CA GLY A 54 -7.41 -17.31 43.87
C GLY A 54 -8.25 -17.45 42.61
N SER A 55 -8.46 -18.69 42.17
CA SER A 55 -9.33 -19.03 41.05
C SER A 55 -10.78 -18.77 41.43
N ALA A 56 -11.40 -17.77 40.79
CA ALA A 56 -12.84 -17.57 40.76
C ALA A 56 -13.34 -17.71 39.30
N PRO A 57 -14.52 -18.30 39.04
CA PRO A 57 -14.98 -18.60 37.69
C PRO A 57 -15.25 -17.30 36.91
N ALA A 58 -14.51 -17.10 35.83
CA ALA A 58 -14.72 -15.97 34.93
C ALA A 58 -16.06 -16.15 34.20
N ALA A 59 -16.96 -15.18 34.36
CA ALA A 59 -18.11 -15.02 33.47
C ALA A 59 -17.59 -14.81 32.05
N SER A 60 -18.05 -15.66 31.12
CA SER A 60 -17.63 -15.64 29.72
C SER A 60 -18.09 -14.35 29.04
N ALA A 61 -17.15 -13.43 28.83
CA ALA A 61 -17.31 -12.41 27.81
C ALA A 61 -17.44 -13.09 26.43
N PRO A 62 -18.28 -12.60 25.52
CA PRO A 62 -18.39 -13.18 24.19
C PRO A 62 -17.02 -13.14 23.51
N ALA A 63 -16.54 -14.32 23.10
CA ALA A 63 -15.29 -14.46 22.41
C ALA A 63 -15.29 -13.55 21.19
N ARG A 64 -14.35 -12.60 21.13
CA ARG A 64 -14.02 -11.97 19.85
C ARG A 64 -13.49 -13.07 18.96
N GLU A 65 -14.26 -13.43 17.93
CA GLU A 65 -13.76 -14.21 16.81
C GLU A 65 -12.56 -13.45 16.25
N SER A 66 -11.37 -13.88 16.67
CA SER A 66 -10.12 -13.41 16.11
C SER A 66 -10.00 -14.14 14.79
N PRO A 67 -9.87 -13.45 13.64
CA PRO A 67 -9.72 -14.13 12.36
C PRO A 67 -8.53 -15.09 12.48
N GLU A 68 -8.76 -16.38 12.20
CA GLU A 68 -7.69 -17.37 12.17
C GLU A 68 -6.66 -16.92 11.13
N LEU A 69 -5.50 -16.50 11.64
CA LEU A 69 -4.38 -16.16 10.79
C LEU A 69 -3.78 -17.47 10.29
N PRO A 70 -3.57 -17.62 8.97
CA PRO A 70 -2.88 -18.79 8.46
C PRO A 70 -1.48 -18.88 9.06
N ASP A 71 -1.16 -20.04 9.64
CA ASP A 71 0.16 -20.38 10.18
C ASP A 71 0.85 -21.38 9.24
N GLY A 72 2.15 -21.16 8.97
CA GLY A 72 2.95 -21.96 8.05
C GLY A 72 3.30 -21.29 6.71
N ALA A 73 4.07 -22.02 5.89
CA ALA A 73 4.59 -21.54 4.61
C ALA A 73 3.73 -22.02 3.43
N VAL A 74 3.21 -21.09 2.65
CA VAL A 74 2.54 -21.39 1.36
C VAL A 74 3.56 -21.22 0.24
N PRO A 75 3.84 -22.26 -0.58
CA PRO A 75 4.78 -22.13 -1.69
C PRO A 75 4.23 -21.17 -2.75
N LEU A 76 5.10 -20.31 -3.27
CA LEU A 76 4.74 -19.41 -4.36
C LEU A 76 4.50 -20.20 -5.65
N SER A 77 3.51 -19.77 -6.43
CA SER A 77 3.33 -20.27 -7.79
C SER A 77 4.52 -19.85 -8.68
N GLY A 78 4.73 -20.55 -9.80
CA GLY A 78 5.80 -20.20 -10.75
C GLY A 78 5.73 -18.75 -11.25
N MET A 79 4.51 -18.24 -11.48
CA MET A 79 4.26 -16.85 -11.86
C MET A 79 4.62 -15.88 -10.72
N GLN A 80 4.20 -16.17 -9.48
CA GLN A 80 4.52 -15.34 -8.32
C GLN A 80 6.04 -15.26 -8.07
N SER A 81 6.73 -16.40 -8.21
CA SER A 81 8.19 -16.45 -8.08
C SER A 81 8.90 -15.63 -9.17
N ALA A 82 8.45 -15.71 -10.42
CA ALA A 82 8.99 -14.91 -11.51
C ALA A 82 8.78 -13.40 -11.30
N VAL A 83 7.57 -13.00 -10.86
CA VAL A 83 7.28 -11.60 -10.51
C VAL A 83 8.19 -11.12 -9.39
N ALA A 84 8.32 -11.88 -8.31
CA ALA A 84 9.20 -11.54 -7.18
C ALA A 84 10.65 -11.33 -7.63
N LYS A 85 11.18 -12.23 -8.47
CA LYS A 85 12.52 -12.11 -9.03
C LYS A 85 12.71 -10.82 -9.84
N ASN A 86 11.76 -10.48 -10.71
CA ASN A 86 11.83 -9.28 -11.55
C ASN A 86 11.67 -7.98 -10.76
N MET A 87 10.81 -7.98 -9.74
CA MET A 87 10.66 -6.83 -8.85
C MET A 87 11.94 -6.57 -8.05
N MET A 88 12.57 -7.62 -7.52
CA MET A 88 13.84 -7.50 -6.79
C MET A 88 14.97 -6.98 -7.70
N ALA A 89 15.04 -7.43 -8.96
CA ALA A 89 16.02 -6.94 -9.92
C ALA A 89 15.89 -5.43 -10.21
N THR A 90 14.66 -4.90 -10.14
CA THR A 90 14.40 -3.47 -10.37
C THR A 90 14.97 -2.59 -9.25
N MET A 91 15.19 -3.14 -8.04
CA MET A 91 15.75 -2.39 -6.91
C MET A 91 17.19 -1.92 -7.13
N GLU A 92 17.93 -2.52 -8.07
CA GLU A 92 19.28 -2.07 -8.43
C GLU A 92 19.27 -0.72 -9.19
N SER A 93 18.13 -0.35 -9.78
CA SER A 93 18.01 0.87 -10.58
C SER A 93 17.48 2.04 -9.74
N PRO A 94 18.17 3.18 -9.68
CA PRO A 94 17.66 4.38 -9.03
C PRO A 94 16.33 4.81 -9.67
N SER A 95 15.29 4.92 -8.86
CA SER A 95 13.96 5.36 -9.30
C SER A 95 13.61 6.74 -8.75
N PHE A 96 12.98 7.55 -9.58
CA PHE A 96 12.36 8.81 -9.18
C PHE A 96 11.01 8.92 -9.90
N GLN A 97 10.05 9.60 -9.29
CA GLN A 97 8.69 9.70 -9.80
C GLN A 97 8.40 11.13 -10.25
N VAL A 98 7.80 11.27 -11.44
CA VAL A 98 7.31 12.54 -11.97
C VAL A 98 5.83 12.39 -12.23
N SER A 99 5.03 13.35 -11.76
CA SER A 99 3.58 13.34 -11.95
C SER A 99 3.11 14.69 -12.49
N ARG A 100 2.15 14.64 -13.42
CA ARG A 100 1.54 15.82 -14.02
C ARG A 100 0.08 15.54 -14.33
N SER A 101 -0.81 16.46 -13.98
CA SER A 101 -2.20 16.43 -14.41
C SER A 101 -2.32 16.95 -15.85
N ILE A 102 -3.13 16.27 -16.67
CA ILE A 102 -3.34 16.61 -18.07
C ILE A 102 -4.85 16.76 -18.30
N THR A 103 -5.26 17.84 -18.98
CA THR A 103 -6.64 18.03 -19.41
C THR A 103 -6.94 17.18 -20.63
N THR A 104 -7.95 16.31 -20.57
CA THR A 104 -8.26 15.32 -21.61
C THR A 104 -9.35 15.74 -22.60
N THR A 105 -9.89 16.96 -22.54
CA THR A 105 -11.05 17.37 -23.36
C THR A 105 -10.89 17.06 -24.85
N LYS A 106 -9.77 17.48 -25.47
CA LYS A 106 -9.49 17.19 -26.90
C LYS A 106 -9.20 15.71 -27.17
N PHE A 107 -8.68 14.99 -26.18
CA PHE A 107 -8.42 13.57 -26.28
C PHE A 107 -9.74 12.78 -26.30
N ASP A 108 -10.69 13.16 -25.45
CA ASP A 108 -12.00 12.52 -25.36
C ASP A 108 -12.83 12.76 -26.63
N GLU A 109 -12.76 13.97 -27.21
CA GLU A 109 -13.35 14.30 -28.51
C GLU A 109 -12.77 13.44 -29.64
N LEU A 110 -11.44 13.32 -29.71
CA LEU A 110 -10.77 12.47 -30.69
C LEU A 110 -11.17 11.00 -30.51
N TYR A 111 -11.16 10.51 -29.27
CA TYR A 111 -11.53 9.14 -28.96
C TYR A 111 -12.98 8.84 -29.36
N ALA A 112 -13.93 9.76 -29.12
CA ALA A 112 -15.32 9.61 -29.53
C ALA A 112 -15.47 9.40 -31.04
N SER A 113 -14.64 10.07 -31.86
CA SER A 113 -14.63 9.89 -33.32
C SER A 113 -14.01 8.57 -33.80
N LEU A 114 -13.10 8.00 -33.00
CA LEU A 114 -12.35 6.78 -33.33
C LEU A 114 -12.96 5.50 -32.74
N LYS A 115 -13.76 5.64 -31.67
CA LYS A 115 -14.47 4.53 -31.02
C LYS A 115 -15.33 3.71 -32.01
N PRO A 116 -16.08 4.31 -32.96
CA PRO A 116 -16.85 3.54 -33.96
C PRO A 116 -15.97 2.69 -34.88
N LYS A 117 -14.69 3.07 -35.06
CA LYS A 117 -13.71 2.33 -35.88
C LYS A 117 -13.02 1.20 -35.12
N GLY A 118 -13.46 0.93 -33.88
CA GLY A 118 -12.91 -0.15 -33.05
C GLY A 118 -11.57 0.16 -32.39
N VAL A 119 -11.22 1.45 -32.27
CA VAL A 119 -10.01 1.92 -31.57
C VAL A 119 -10.24 1.93 -30.06
N THR A 120 -9.29 1.39 -29.31
CA THR A 120 -9.30 1.39 -27.83
C THR A 120 -8.46 2.53 -27.26
N VAL A 121 -8.79 3.00 -26.05
CA VAL A 121 -8.02 4.02 -25.33
C VAL A 121 -6.57 3.56 -25.13
N SER A 122 -6.35 2.29 -24.76
CA SER A 122 -5.02 1.72 -24.57
C SER A 122 -4.18 1.81 -25.85
N ALA A 123 -4.72 1.44 -27.01
CA ALA A 123 -4.00 1.53 -28.28
C ALA A 123 -3.68 3.00 -28.66
N LEU A 124 -4.62 3.92 -28.43
CA LEU A 124 -4.40 5.35 -28.68
C LEU A 124 -3.30 5.92 -27.77
N LEU A 125 -3.29 5.56 -26.49
CA LEU A 125 -2.24 5.95 -25.55
C LEU A 125 -0.89 5.33 -25.91
N SER A 126 -0.84 4.03 -26.23
CA SER A 126 0.40 3.37 -26.68
C SER A 126 0.97 4.05 -27.93
N LYS A 127 0.12 4.46 -28.89
CA LYS A 127 0.57 5.22 -30.07
C LYS A 127 1.11 6.60 -29.70
N ALA A 128 0.43 7.33 -28.82
CA ALA A 128 0.87 8.65 -28.36
C ALA A 128 2.23 8.58 -27.63
N VAL A 129 2.41 7.56 -26.78
CA VAL A 129 3.68 7.28 -26.10
C VAL A 129 4.77 6.97 -27.12
N ALA A 130 4.50 6.10 -28.09
CA ALA A 130 5.49 5.74 -29.11
C ALA A 130 5.97 6.95 -29.93
N LEU A 131 5.04 7.81 -30.38
CA LEU A 131 5.40 9.05 -31.10
C LEU A 131 6.17 10.05 -30.22
N THR A 132 5.95 10.03 -28.91
CA THR A 132 6.68 10.89 -27.97
C THR A 132 8.09 10.36 -27.72
N LEU A 133 8.23 9.04 -27.56
CA LEU A 133 9.52 8.37 -27.38
C LEU A 133 10.42 8.49 -28.61
N GLU A 134 9.85 8.58 -29.81
CA GLU A 134 10.60 8.84 -31.04
C GLU A 134 11.27 10.23 -31.02
N LYS A 135 10.61 11.23 -30.42
CA LYS A 135 11.16 12.58 -30.22
C LYS A 135 12.15 12.66 -29.05
N HIS A 136 12.09 11.70 -28.12
CA HIS A 136 12.93 11.65 -26.93
C HIS A 136 13.62 10.28 -26.78
N PRO A 137 14.60 9.94 -27.65
CA PRO A 137 15.19 8.60 -27.71
C PRO A 137 15.85 8.12 -26.42
N ILE A 138 16.36 9.04 -25.60
CA ILE A 138 16.97 8.72 -24.30
C ILE A 138 16.00 8.03 -23.34
N VAL A 139 14.70 8.31 -23.45
CA VAL A 139 13.66 7.72 -22.59
C VAL A 139 13.31 6.29 -23.02
N ASN A 140 13.53 5.95 -24.30
CA ASN A 140 13.33 4.60 -24.83
C ASN A 140 14.60 3.73 -24.80
N ALA A 141 15.74 4.30 -24.41
CA ALA A 141 17.00 3.59 -24.31
C ALA A 141 17.06 2.77 -23.02
N HIS A 142 17.95 1.77 -22.98
CA HIS A 142 18.27 1.06 -21.76
C HIS A 142 19.77 1.11 -21.48
N TYR A 143 20.12 1.00 -20.21
CA TYR A 143 21.50 0.89 -19.76
C TYR A 143 21.91 -0.58 -19.74
N ASP A 144 22.95 -0.91 -20.49
CA ASP A 144 23.56 -2.23 -20.47
C ASP A 144 24.73 -2.23 -19.49
N LYS A 145 24.53 -2.95 -18.37
CA LYS A 145 25.52 -3.09 -17.28
C LYS A 145 26.77 -3.86 -17.72
N ALA A 146 26.67 -4.76 -18.71
CA ALA A 146 27.78 -5.57 -19.17
C ALA A 146 28.76 -4.78 -20.03
N THR A 147 28.23 -3.92 -20.92
CA THR A 147 29.03 -3.07 -21.79
C THR A 147 29.25 -1.66 -21.24
N ASN A 148 28.63 -1.33 -20.10
CA ASN A 148 28.62 0.00 -19.49
C ASN A 148 28.21 1.09 -20.50
N SER A 149 27.14 0.82 -21.26
CA SER A 149 26.71 1.68 -22.37
C SER A 149 25.20 1.91 -22.38
N ILE A 150 24.77 3.02 -23.00
CA ILE A 150 23.36 3.29 -23.26
C ILE A 150 23.03 2.79 -24.66
N VAL A 151 22.11 1.83 -24.74
CA VAL A 151 21.69 1.23 -25.99
C VAL A 151 20.37 1.84 -26.44
N TYR A 152 20.41 2.48 -27.61
CA TYR A 152 19.26 3.11 -28.25
C TYR A 152 18.57 2.16 -29.22
N HIS A 153 17.24 2.19 -29.22
CA HIS A 153 16.41 1.37 -30.10
C HIS A 153 15.60 2.26 -31.04
N LYS A 154 15.60 1.92 -32.34
CA LYS A 154 14.78 2.59 -33.36
C LYS A 154 13.31 2.14 -33.31
N ASN A 155 13.08 0.89 -32.92
CA ASN A 155 11.76 0.32 -32.81
C ASN A 155 11.22 0.55 -31.41
N ILE A 156 9.96 1.00 -31.32
CA ILE A 156 9.33 1.30 -30.04
C ILE A 156 8.22 0.29 -29.78
N ASN A 157 8.47 -0.57 -28.80
CA ASN A 157 7.52 -1.59 -28.35
C ASN A 157 6.89 -1.14 -27.04
N VAL A 158 5.56 -1.26 -26.92
CA VAL A 158 4.83 -0.85 -25.73
C VAL A 158 4.17 -2.06 -25.09
N ALA A 159 4.64 -2.43 -23.91
CA ALA A 159 3.99 -3.46 -23.09
C ALA A 159 2.89 -2.83 -22.25
N ASN A 160 1.69 -3.40 -22.32
CA ASN A 160 0.54 -2.93 -21.57
C ASN A 160 0.17 -3.99 -20.52
N ALA A 161 0.17 -3.60 -19.25
CA ALA A 161 -0.19 -4.49 -18.15
C ALA A 161 -1.71 -4.71 -18.10
N VAL A 162 -2.13 -5.98 -18.19
CA VAL A 162 -3.53 -6.41 -18.12
C VAL A 162 -3.68 -7.33 -16.91
N ALA A 163 -4.60 -6.99 -16.01
CA ALA A 163 -4.95 -7.84 -14.89
C ALA A 163 -5.81 -9.02 -15.37
N ILE A 164 -5.51 -10.21 -14.84
CA ILE A 164 -6.26 -11.45 -15.06
C ILE A 164 -6.54 -12.12 -13.71
N ASP A 165 -7.43 -13.10 -13.69
CA ASP A 165 -7.74 -13.85 -12.47
C ASP A 165 -6.49 -14.61 -12.01
N GLY A 166 -5.94 -14.21 -10.86
CA GLY A 166 -4.76 -14.83 -10.26
C GLY A 166 -3.40 -14.24 -10.68
N GLY A 167 -3.36 -13.17 -11.49
CA GLY A 167 -2.08 -12.57 -11.87
C GLY A 167 -2.13 -11.33 -12.76
N LEU A 168 -0.97 -11.01 -13.31
CA LEU A 168 -0.77 -9.92 -14.26
C LEU A 168 -0.07 -10.47 -15.50
N ILE A 169 -0.58 -10.11 -16.67
CA ILE A 169 0.04 -10.41 -17.95
C ILE A 169 0.36 -9.11 -18.69
N THR A 170 1.49 -9.10 -19.40
CA THR A 170 2.01 -7.90 -20.08
C THR A 170 2.17 -8.16 -21.58
N PRO A 171 1.08 -8.25 -22.36
CA PRO A 171 1.17 -8.32 -23.81
C PRO A 171 1.92 -7.11 -24.39
N VAL A 172 2.75 -7.38 -25.41
CA VAL A 172 3.61 -6.37 -26.04
C VAL A 172 3.07 -5.98 -27.42
N LEU A 173 2.76 -4.71 -27.61
CA LEU A 173 2.51 -4.13 -28.92
C LEU A 173 3.86 -3.77 -29.58
N GLN A 174 4.19 -4.48 -30.64
CA GLN A 174 5.46 -4.29 -31.35
C GLN A 174 5.37 -3.14 -32.35
N ASN A 175 6.47 -2.40 -32.52
CA ASN A 175 6.65 -1.35 -33.54
C ASN A 175 5.51 -0.31 -33.55
N CYS A 176 5.09 0.14 -32.38
CA CYS A 176 4.00 1.10 -32.19
C CYS A 176 4.25 2.42 -32.94
N ASN A 177 5.50 2.80 -33.17
CA ASN A 177 5.87 3.98 -33.94
C ASN A 177 5.52 3.84 -35.44
N LEU A 178 5.72 2.65 -36.02
CA LEU A 178 5.53 2.39 -37.45
C LEU A 178 4.08 2.02 -37.81
N MET A 179 3.36 1.36 -36.91
CA MET A 179 2.01 0.87 -37.20
C MET A 179 0.95 1.98 -37.22
N ASP A 180 -0.06 1.84 -38.09
CA ASP A 180 -1.25 2.68 -38.05
C ASP A 180 -2.13 2.37 -36.84
N ILE A 181 -2.92 3.35 -36.39
CA ILE A 181 -3.74 3.22 -35.19
C ILE A 181 -4.82 2.14 -35.31
N LEU A 182 -5.38 1.92 -36.51
CA LEU A 182 -6.40 0.90 -36.73
C LEU A 182 -5.81 -0.51 -36.62
N SER A 183 -4.66 -0.73 -37.27
CA SER A 183 -3.91 -1.99 -37.19
C SER A 183 -3.45 -2.26 -35.76
N LEU A 184 -2.91 -1.23 -35.08
CA LEU A 184 -2.48 -1.34 -33.69
C LEU A 184 -3.63 -1.75 -32.78
N SER A 185 -4.82 -1.16 -32.96
CA SER A 185 -5.98 -1.51 -32.14
C SER A 185 -6.55 -2.89 -32.47
N ALA A 186 -6.38 -3.39 -33.70
CA ALA A 186 -6.72 -4.76 -34.04
C ALA A 186 -5.78 -5.75 -33.34
N SER A 187 -4.47 -5.56 -33.47
CA SER A 187 -3.47 -6.37 -32.78
C SER A 187 -3.64 -6.33 -31.26
N TRP A 188 -3.99 -5.17 -30.69
CA TRP A 188 -4.29 -5.06 -29.26
C TRP A 188 -5.48 -5.92 -28.83
N ARG A 189 -6.58 -5.92 -29.60
CA ARG A 189 -7.75 -6.77 -29.31
C ARG A 189 -7.39 -8.25 -29.33
N ASP A 190 -6.61 -8.68 -30.32
CA ASP A 190 -6.18 -10.07 -30.44
C ASP A 190 -5.27 -10.48 -29.28
N LEU A 191 -4.31 -9.61 -28.90
CA LEU A 191 -3.43 -9.84 -27.76
C LEU A 191 -4.20 -9.91 -26.44
N VAL A 192 -5.16 -9.02 -26.21
CA VAL A 192 -6.01 -9.06 -25.01
C VAL A 192 -6.88 -10.30 -24.98
N GLY A 193 -7.43 -10.72 -26.13
CA GLY A 193 -8.19 -11.96 -26.27
C GLY A 193 -7.35 -13.18 -25.87
N LYS A 194 -6.13 -13.30 -26.41
CA LYS A 194 -5.19 -14.38 -26.07
C LYS A 194 -4.74 -14.33 -24.61
N ALA A 195 -4.43 -13.14 -24.11
CA ALA A 195 -3.99 -12.92 -22.73
C ALA A 195 -5.06 -13.32 -21.70
N LYS A 196 -6.34 -13.06 -21.99
CA LYS A 196 -7.46 -13.51 -21.16
C LYS A 196 -7.79 -14.99 -21.34
N GLY A 197 -7.55 -15.53 -22.54
CA GLY A 197 -7.75 -16.95 -22.85
C GLY A 197 -6.65 -17.89 -22.32
N GLY A 198 -5.61 -17.36 -21.66
CA GLY A 198 -4.49 -18.13 -21.12
C GLY A 198 -3.46 -18.60 -22.15
N ASP A 199 -3.59 -18.18 -23.41
CA ASP A 199 -2.74 -18.64 -24.54
C ASP A 199 -1.80 -17.53 -25.03
N SER A 200 -1.08 -16.92 -24.09
CA SER A 200 0.07 -16.10 -24.44
C SER A 200 1.32 -16.96 -24.45
N GLN A 201 1.78 -17.34 -25.64
CA GLN A 201 3.15 -17.81 -25.78
C GLN A 201 4.12 -16.71 -25.30
N PRO A 202 5.22 -17.10 -24.62
CA PRO A 202 6.19 -16.18 -24.05
C PRO A 202 6.93 -15.33 -25.08
#